data_AF-A0A0Q8PJY1-F1
#
_entry.id   AF-A0A0Q8PJY1-F1
#
_cell.length_a   1.000
_cell.length_b   1.000
_cell.length_c   1.000
_cell.angle_alpha   90.00
_cell.angle_beta   90.00
_cell.angle_gamma   90.00
#
_symmetry.space_group_name_H-M   'P 1'
#
loop_
_entity.id
_entity.type
_entity.pdbx_description
1 polymer ?
#
loop_
_entity_poly.entity_id
_entity_poly.type
_entity_poly.pdbx_seq_one_letter_code
_entity_poly.pdbx_strand_id
1 'polypeptide(L)'
;MSAHSPDGINRLVGDFMDLQEQWESDRENFDWRVLQELAQRGAHAYNEGAGPSFQALALDGMRHNEFHERFLSYLLQAGFNPFHLSSAGSGAAEIPVIDHASLAEAAESNPFSARMRSMLMDLARKHFEPLVQDVASGMQASAAPLFPAAKACAESIPEDLMQRIAPELVGQVGAMPSRQHINPTEGYLSAAEVEIDNSRRPYG
;
A
#
# COMPACT_ATOMS: atom_id res chain seq x y z
N MET A 1 10.06 -16.11 -14.77
CA MET A 1 9.83 -15.16 -13.67
C MET A 1 10.87 -14.07 -13.85
N SER A 2 10.46 -12.96 -14.43
CA SER A 2 11.36 -11.86 -14.76
C SER A 2 11.49 -11.01 -13.50
N ALA A 3 12.46 -11.32 -12.65
CA ALA A 3 12.77 -10.47 -11.51
C ALA A 3 13.11 -9.06 -12.06
N HIS A 4 12.24 -8.09 -11.79
CA HIS A 4 12.55 -6.70 -12.08
C HIS A 4 13.86 -6.33 -11.37
N SER A 5 14.80 -5.71 -12.10
CA SER A 5 16.05 -5.30 -11.48
C SER A 5 15.76 -4.24 -10.41
N PRO A 6 16.47 -4.24 -9.27
CA PRO A 6 16.37 -3.19 -8.24
C PRO A 6 16.46 -1.76 -8.82
N ASP A 7 17.21 -1.59 -9.90
CA ASP A 7 17.33 -0.34 -10.66
C ASP A 7 16.01 0.17 -11.25
N GLY A 8 15.08 -0.74 -11.58
CA GLY A 8 13.79 -0.41 -12.16
C GLY A 8 12.86 0.30 -11.18
N ILE A 9 12.85 -0.12 -9.91
CA ILE A 9 11.96 0.50 -8.93
C ILE A 9 12.57 1.75 -8.32
N ASN A 10 13.89 1.77 -8.09
CA ASN A 10 14.60 3.00 -7.74
C ASN A 10 14.41 4.10 -8.81
N ARG A 11 14.25 3.73 -10.09
CA ARG A 11 13.86 4.68 -11.14
C ARG A 11 12.41 5.14 -11.02
N LEU A 12 11.46 4.25 -10.76
CA LEU A 12 10.05 4.65 -10.54
C LEU A 12 9.90 5.60 -9.34
N VAL A 13 10.69 5.38 -8.29
CA VAL A 13 10.81 6.26 -7.12
C VAL A 13 11.29 7.65 -7.53
N GLY A 14 12.42 7.72 -8.24
CA GLY A 14 12.99 8.99 -8.71
C GLY A 14 12.00 9.74 -9.62
N ASP A 15 11.42 9.04 -10.60
CA ASP A 15 10.41 9.60 -11.49
C ASP A 15 9.20 10.15 -10.70
N PHE A 16 8.75 9.48 -9.64
CA PHE A 16 7.65 9.98 -8.80
C PHE A 16 8.01 11.29 -8.09
N MET A 17 9.19 11.35 -7.46
CA MET A 17 9.66 12.53 -6.73
C MET A 17 9.85 13.72 -7.66
N ASP A 18 10.43 13.51 -8.84
CA ASP A 18 10.61 14.54 -9.86
C ASP A 18 9.26 15.10 -10.34
N LEU A 19 8.26 14.24 -10.53
CA LEU A 19 6.92 14.67 -10.92
C LEU A 19 6.19 15.42 -9.80
N GLN A 20 6.39 15.03 -8.54
CA GLN A 20 5.83 15.76 -7.43
C GLN A 20 6.45 17.15 -7.31
N GLU A 21 7.77 17.29 -7.44
CA GLU A 21 8.45 18.58 -7.43
C GLU A 21 7.98 19.49 -8.58
N GLN A 22 7.79 18.92 -9.78
CA GLN A 22 7.23 19.62 -10.93
C GLN A 22 5.80 20.12 -10.65
N TRP A 23 4.94 19.25 -10.11
CA TRP A 23 3.58 19.62 -9.75
C TRP A 23 3.55 20.72 -8.67
N GLU A 24 4.41 20.62 -7.65
CA GLU A 24 4.50 21.64 -6.60
C GLU A 24 4.97 23.00 -7.14
N SER A 25 5.82 22.99 -8.17
CA SER A 25 6.38 24.18 -8.80
C SER A 25 5.42 24.85 -9.80
N ASP A 26 4.63 24.07 -10.56
CA ASP A 26 3.68 24.58 -11.56
C ASP A 26 2.41 23.73 -11.61
N ARG A 27 1.52 23.95 -10.62
CA ARG A 27 0.27 23.19 -10.47
C ARG A 27 -0.69 23.36 -11.63
N GLU A 28 -0.71 24.54 -12.26
CA GLU A 28 -1.70 24.87 -13.29
C GLU A 28 -1.38 24.22 -14.64
N ASN A 29 -0.09 24.02 -14.94
CA ASN A 29 0.35 23.44 -16.21
C ASN A 29 0.89 22.01 -16.09
N PHE A 30 0.79 21.39 -14.91
CA PHE A 30 1.24 20.01 -14.72
C PHE A 30 0.49 19.04 -15.64
N ASP A 31 1.24 18.28 -16.43
CA ASP A 31 0.67 17.29 -17.35
C ASP A 31 0.31 16.00 -16.59
N TRP A 32 -0.96 15.83 -16.25
CA TRP A 32 -1.43 14.62 -15.57
C TRP A 32 -1.19 13.31 -16.32
N ARG A 33 -0.95 13.35 -17.64
CA ARG A 33 -0.67 12.14 -18.43
C ARG A 33 0.63 11.48 -18.01
N VAL A 34 1.66 12.26 -17.68
CA VAL A 34 2.97 11.68 -17.30
C VAL A 34 2.86 10.96 -15.95
N LEU A 35 2.02 11.46 -15.04
CA LEU A 35 1.70 10.78 -13.78
C LEU A 35 0.91 9.47 -14.00
N GLN A 36 -0.01 9.47 -14.96
CA GLN A 36 -0.75 8.28 -15.34
C GLN A 36 0.16 7.21 -15.96
N GLU A 37 1.09 7.60 -16.84
CA GLU A 37 2.08 6.69 -17.44
C GLU A 37 3.02 6.10 -16.38
N LEU A 38 3.44 6.91 -15.40
CA LEU A 38 4.19 6.41 -14.24
C LEU A 38 3.37 5.39 -13.44
N ALA A 39 2.10 5.68 -13.15
CA ALA A 39 1.22 4.77 -12.42
C ALA A 39 1.03 3.44 -13.16
N GLN A 40 0.90 3.45 -14.48
CA GLN A 40 0.77 2.24 -15.29
C GLN A 40 2.03 1.37 -15.21
N ARG A 41 3.22 1.98 -15.30
CA ARG A 41 4.49 1.26 -15.13
C ARG A 41 4.65 0.70 -13.70
N GLY A 42 4.24 1.49 -12.70
CA GLY A 42 4.33 1.13 -11.28
C GLY A 42 3.39 0.00 -10.87
N ALA A 43 2.12 0.03 -11.32
CA ALA A 43 1.10 -0.93 -10.89
C ALA A 43 1.53 -2.40 -11.02
N HIS A 44 2.20 -2.74 -12.13
CA HIS A 44 2.71 -4.09 -12.33
C HIS A 44 3.91 -4.40 -11.43
N ALA A 45 4.89 -3.50 -11.35
CA ALA A 45 6.07 -3.68 -10.52
C ALA A 45 5.75 -3.82 -9.02
N TYR A 46 4.74 -3.10 -8.53
CA TYR A 46 4.31 -3.18 -7.14
C TYR A 46 3.56 -4.47 -6.82
N ASN A 47 2.77 -5.00 -7.76
CA ASN A 47 2.06 -6.26 -7.58
C ASN A 47 2.98 -7.49 -7.61
N GLU A 48 4.18 -7.38 -8.19
CA GLU A 48 5.16 -8.48 -8.25
C GLU A 48 6.10 -8.52 -7.04
N GLY A 49 5.87 -7.68 -6.03
CA GLY A 49 6.63 -7.68 -4.78
C GLY A 49 8.10 -7.26 -4.94
N ALA A 50 8.44 -6.61 -6.05
CA ALA A 50 9.81 -6.19 -6.33
C ALA A 50 10.16 -4.84 -5.68
N GLY A 51 9.19 -4.05 -5.22
CA GLY A 51 9.43 -2.66 -4.84
C GLY A 51 9.63 -2.43 -3.34
N PRO A 52 10.50 -1.50 -2.90
CA PRO A 52 10.23 -0.76 -1.67
C PRO A 52 8.78 -0.29 -1.73
N SER A 53 8.06 -0.42 -0.63
CA SER A 53 6.62 -0.16 -0.64
C SER A 53 6.29 1.18 -1.26
N PHE A 54 5.17 1.16 -1.96
CA PHE A 54 4.46 2.37 -2.34
C PHE A 54 4.32 3.35 -1.16
N GLN A 55 4.23 2.83 0.08
CA GLN A 55 4.24 3.60 1.31
C GLN A 55 5.46 4.53 1.46
N ALA A 56 6.69 4.04 1.25
CA ALA A 56 7.90 4.86 1.42
C ALA A 56 7.96 6.08 0.47
N LEU A 57 7.13 6.09 -0.57
CA LEU A 57 7.21 7.04 -1.68
C LEU A 57 6.01 7.98 -1.75
N ALA A 58 4.81 7.45 -1.54
CA ALA A 58 3.57 8.18 -1.80
C ALA A 58 2.70 8.41 -0.55
N LEU A 59 2.94 7.71 0.57
CA LEU A 59 2.04 7.77 1.72
C LEU A 59 2.72 8.02 3.08
N ASP A 60 4.03 7.85 3.20
CA ASP A 60 4.75 8.06 4.45
C ASP A 60 5.41 9.43 4.53
N GLY A 61 5.21 10.14 5.65
CA GLY A 61 5.82 11.44 5.94
C GLY A 61 5.34 12.65 5.12
N MET A 62 4.70 12.46 3.96
CA MET A 62 4.25 13.56 3.10
C MET A 62 2.78 13.93 3.27
N ARG A 63 2.46 15.23 3.14
CA ARG A 63 1.07 15.70 3.18
C ARG A 63 0.34 15.23 1.91
N HIS A 64 -0.57 14.28 2.09
CA HIS A 64 -1.49 13.86 1.05
C HIS A 64 -2.25 15.06 0.45
N ASN A 65 -2.30 15.10 -0.87
CA ASN A 65 -2.88 16.19 -1.65
C ASN A 65 -3.47 15.62 -2.97
N GLU A 66 -3.87 16.50 -3.89
CA GLU A 66 -4.48 16.10 -5.17
C GLU A 66 -3.58 15.19 -6.01
N PHE A 67 -2.28 15.44 -6.00
CA PHE A 67 -1.31 14.64 -6.74
C PHE A 67 -1.34 13.17 -6.30
N HIS A 68 -1.31 12.95 -4.98
CA HIS A 68 -1.36 11.63 -4.37
C HIS A 68 -2.71 10.93 -4.63
N GLU A 69 -3.81 11.66 -4.49
CA GLU A 69 -5.16 11.12 -4.76
C GLU A 69 -5.30 10.65 -6.22
N ARG A 70 -4.86 11.48 -7.17
CA ARG A 70 -4.91 11.13 -8.61
C ARG A 70 -3.97 9.99 -8.94
N PHE A 71 -2.76 9.97 -8.35
CA PHE A 71 -1.82 8.89 -8.56
C PHE A 71 -2.38 7.54 -8.09
N LEU A 72 -2.96 7.49 -6.89
CA LEU A 72 -3.65 6.29 -6.40
C LEU A 72 -4.78 5.88 -7.36
N SER A 73 -5.59 6.84 -7.83
CA SER A 73 -6.65 6.54 -8.80
C SER A 73 -6.11 5.91 -10.08
N TYR A 74 -5.01 6.43 -10.63
CA TYR A 74 -4.37 5.87 -11.83
C TYR A 74 -3.77 4.48 -11.58
N LEU A 75 -3.19 4.24 -10.41
CA LEU A 75 -2.68 2.91 -10.04
C LEU A 75 -3.80 1.88 -9.98
N LEU A 76 -4.91 2.22 -9.31
CA LEU A 76 -6.07 1.34 -9.22
C LEU A 76 -6.66 1.06 -10.61
N GLN A 77 -6.73 2.06 -11.49
CA GLN A 77 -7.15 1.89 -12.89
C GLN A 77 -6.18 1.00 -13.69
N ALA A 78 -4.88 1.04 -13.38
CA ALA A 78 -3.86 0.20 -14.00
C ALA A 78 -3.78 -1.22 -13.41
N GLY A 79 -4.65 -1.58 -12.46
CA GLY A 79 -4.72 -2.92 -11.88
C GLY A 79 -3.80 -3.15 -10.69
N PHE A 80 -3.29 -2.10 -10.06
CA PHE A 80 -2.62 -2.22 -8.76
C PHE A 80 -3.57 -2.85 -7.72
N ASN A 81 -3.08 -3.84 -6.99
CA ASN A 81 -3.82 -4.48 -5.91
C ASN A 81 -3.34 -3.94 -4.56
N PRO A 82 -4.07 -3.00 -3.92
CA PRO A 82 -3.66 -2.43 -2.64
C PRO A 82 -3.71 -3.44 -1.49
N PHE A 83 -4.44 -4.55 -1.64
CA PHE A 83 -4.55 -5.60 -0.62
C PHE A 83 -3.51 -6.71 -0.79
N HIS A 84 -2.55 -6.54 -1.72
CA HIS A 84 -1.46 -7.48 -1.88
C HIS A 84 -0.51 -7.41 -0.68
N LEU A 85 -0.03 -8.58 -0.25
CA LEU A 85 1.04 -8.69 0.73
C LEU A 85 2.32 -9.04 -0.01
N SER A 86 3.38 -8.28 0.24
CA SER A 86 4.69 -8.47 -0.34
C SER A 86 5.68 -8.91 0.73
N SER A 87 6.66 -9.73 0.37
CA SER A 87 7.76 -10.10 1.26
C SER A 87 8.55 -8.87 1.65
N ALA A 88 8.69 -8.62 2.97
CA ALA A 88 9.62 -7.62 3.47
C ALA A 88 11.04 -7.92 2.95
N GLY A 89 11.87 -6.89 2.74
CA GLY A 89 13.26 -7.07 2.28
C GLY A 89 14.13 -7.93 3.20
N SER A 90 13.72 -8.10 4.46
CA SER A 90 14.33 -9.01 5.44
C SER A 90 13.92 -10.48 5.28
N GLY A 91 12.94 -10.78 4.41
CA GLY A 91 12.41 -12.12 4.15
C GLY A 91 11.59 -12.73 5.29
N ALA A 92 11.38 -12.01 6.40
CA ALA A 92 10.82 -12.57 7.63
C ALA A 92 9.29 -12.49 7.74
N ALA A 93 8.63 -11.59 7.02
CA ALA A 93 7.18 -11.41 7.07
C ALA A 93 6.64 -10.84 5.75
N GLU A 94 5.42 -11.23 5.39
CA GLU A 94 4.65 -10.52 4.36
C GLU A 94 4.01 -9.28 4.98
N ILE A 95 4.09 -8.16 4.26
CA ILE A 95 3.57 -6.87 4.69
C ILE A 95 2.70 -6.27 3.58
N PRO A 96 1.64 -5.51 3.94
CA PRO A 96 0.87 -4.74 2.97
C PRO A 96 1.76 -3.89 2.07
N VAL A 97 1.40 -3.80 0.79
CA VAL A 97 2.08 -2.92 -0.17
C VAL A 97 1.83 -1.43 0.11
N ILE A 98 0.80 -1.10 0.89
CA ILE A 98 0.47 0.25 1.37
C ILE A 98 0.19 0.26 2.88
N ASP A 99 0.47 1.39 3.55
CA ASP A 99 0.06 1.56 4.95
C ASP A 99 -1.43 1.88 5.06
N HIS A 100 -2.22 0.86 5.34
CA HIS A 100 -3.64 1.05 5.58
C HIS A 100 -3.91 1.82 6.88
N ALA A 101 -3.08 1.64 7.90
CA ALA A 101 -3.23 2.28 9.20
C ALA A 101 -2.86 3.76 9.15
N SER A 102 -1.70 4.10 8.59
CA SER A 102 -1.27 5.50 8.46
C SER A 102 -2.18 6.29 7.51
N LEU A 103 -2.70 5.67 6.44
CA LEU A 103 -3.72 6.30 5.60
C LEU A 103 -5.03 6.57 6.35
N ALA A 104 -5.47 5.64 7.19
CA ALA A 104 -6.68 5.80 7.99
C ALA A 104 -6.54 6.88 9.06
N GLU A 105 -5.39 6.97 9.72
CA GLU A 105 -5.08 8.06 10.65
C GLU A 105 -5.03 9.41 9.93
N ALA A 106 -4.35 9.50 8.78
CA ALA A 106 -4.31 10.71 7.98
C ALA A 106 -5.71 11.15 7.51
N ALA A 107 -6.61 10.20 7.22
CA ALA A 107 -7.99 10.47 6.81
C ALA A 107 -8.83 11.19 7.86
N GLU A 108 -8.46 11.12 9.15
CA GLU A 108 -9.17 11.85 10.22
C GLU A 108 -9.01 13.37 10.09
N SER A 109 -7.92 13.84 9.49
CA SER A 109 -7.57 15.26 9.42
C SER A 109 -7.31 15.79 8.00
N ASN A 110 -7.23 14.92 7.00
CA ASN A 110 -6.95 15.30 5.62
C ASN A 110 -8.03 14.79 4.63
N PRO A 111 -8.71 15.68 3.89
CA PRO A 111 -9.77 15.30 2.97
C PRO A 111 -9.28 14.47 1.76
N PHE A 112 -8.04 14.65 1.32
CA PHE A 112 -7.45 13.82 0.25
C PHE A 112 -7.24 12.38 0.74
N SER A 113 -6.72 12.22 1.97
CA SER A 113 -6.58 10.91 2.61
C SER A 113 -7.91 10.22 2.83
N ALA A 114 -8.93 10.97 3.25
CA ALA A 114 -10.29 10.44 3.39
C ALA A 114 -10.85 9.93 2.05
N ARG A 115 -10.65 10.65 0.94
CA ARG A 115 -11.06 10.19 -0.39
C ARG A 115 -10.26 8.99 -0.86
N MET A 116 -8.94 8.97 -0.65
CA MET A 116 -8.10 7.81 -0.94
C MET A 116 -8.56 6.56 -0.17
N ARG A 117 -8.80 6.69 1.13
CA ARG A 117 -9.35 5.60 1.95
C ARG A 117 -10.71 5.14 1.45
N SER A 118 -11.59 6.06 1.07
CA SER A 118 -12.90 5.72 0.48
C SER A 118 -12.75 4.91 -0.81
N MET A 119 -11.83 5.29 -1.71
CA MET A 119 -11.54 4.52 -2.93
C MET A 119 -11.11 3.08 -2.62
N LEU A 120 -10.27 2.90 -1.60
CA LEU A 120 -9.85 1.58 -1.15
C LEU A 120 -11.00 0.78 -0.54
N MET A 121 -11.85 1.41 0.27
CA MET A 121 -13.04 0.76 0.85
C MET A 121 -14.02 0.27 -0.21
N ASP A 122 -14.25 1.07 -1.26
CA ASP A 122 -15.10 0.67 -2.39
C ASP A 122 -14.50 -0.50 -3.17
N LEU A 123 -13.17 -0.53 -3.33
CA LEU A 123 -12.46 -1.64 -3.95
C LEU A 123 -12.49 -2.90 -3.08
N ALA A 124 -12.33 -2.76 -1.76
CA ALA A 124 -12.37 -3.86 -0.79
C ALA A 124 -13.65 -4.68 -0.91
N ARG A 125 -14.80 -4.02 -1.11
CA ARG A 125 -16.09 -4.69 -1.31
C ARG A 125 -16.04 -5.69 -2.45
N LYS A 126 -15.47 -5.31 -3.59
CA LYS A 126 -15.34 -6.20 -4.75
C LYS A 126 -14.27 -7.26 -4.52
N HIS A 127 -13.16 -6.89 -3.90
CA HIS A 127 -12.01 -7.77 -3.70
C HIS A 127 -12.31 -8.91 -2.72
N PHE A 128 -13.01 -8.63 -1.62
CA PHE A 128 -13.30 -9.61 -0.57
C PHE A 128 -14.71 -10.21 -0.65
N GLU A 129 -15.52 -9.89 -1.66
CA GLU A 129 -16.81 -10.54 -1.89
C GLU A 129 -16.71 -12.08 -1.95
N PRO A 130 -15.72 -12.68 -2.64
CA PRO A 130 -15.57 -14.14 -2.65
C PRO A 130 -15.31 -14.70 -1.25
N LEU A 131 -14.46 -14.03 -0.46
CA LEU A 131 -14.14 -14.44 0.90
C LEU A 131 -15.38 -14.46 1.80
N VAL A 132 -16.24 -13.44 1.66
CA VAL A 132 -17.50 -13.36 2.37
C VAL A 132 -18.45 -14.51 2.02
N GLN A 133 -18.53 -14.87 0.73
CA GLN A 133 -19.36 -15.99 0.26
C GLN A 133 -18.85 -17.33 0.79
N ASP A 134 -17.54 -17.52 0.79
CA ASP A 134 -16.88 -18.71 1.32
C ASP A 134 -17.11 -18.87 2.82
N VAL A 135 -16.95 -17.78 3.60
CA VAL A 135 -17.23 -17.77 5.04
C VAL A 135 -18.70 -18.08 5.33
N ALA A 136 -19.63 -17.45 4.59
CA ALA A 136 -21.07 -17.71 4.74
C ALA A 136 -21.44 -19.17 4.39
N SER A 137 -20.69 -19.81 3.51
CA SER A 137 -20.91 -21.20 3.08
C SER A 137 -20.15 -22.23 3.92
N GLY A 138 -19.42 -21.80 4.96
CA GLY A 138 -18.61 -22.67 5.81
C GLY A 138 -17.34 -23.23 5.13
N MET A 139 -16.93 -22.65 4.00
CA MET A 139 -15.75 -23.06 3.23
C MET A 139 -14.49 -22.33 3.71
N GLN A 140 -14.19 -22.42 5.01
CA GLN A 140 -13.06 -21.71 5.63
C GLN A 140 -11.69 -22.05 5.03
N ALA A 141 -11.53 -23.25 4.44
CA ALA A 141 -10.28 -23.66 3.81
C ALA A 141 -10.01 -22.97 2.46
N SER A 142 -11.04 -22.58 1.69
CA SER A 142 -10.86 -21.81 0.44
C SER A 142 -10.67 -20.32 0.71
N ALA A 143 -11.22 -19.84 1.82
CA ALA A 143 -11.07 -18.48 2.35
C ALA A 143 -9.66 -18.18 2.91
N ALA A 144 -8.89 -19.20 3.27
CA ALA A 144 -7.61 -19.08 3.97
C ALA A 144 -6.57 -18.14 3.31
N PRO A 145 -6.45 -18.01 1.98
CA PRO A 145 -5.45 -17.13 1.35
C PRO A 145 -5.78 -15.63 1.48
N LEU A 146 -7.06 -15.25 1.55
CA LEU A 146 -7.48 -13.85 1.59
C LEU A 146 -7.61 -13.31 3.02
N PHE A 147 -7.66 -14.20 4.02
CA PHE A 147 -7.80 -13.82 5.42
C PHE A 147 -6.59 -13.06 5.99
N PRO A 148 -5.33 -13.43 5.71
CA PRO A 148 -4.16 -12.63 6.11
C PRO A 148 -4.18 -11.22 5.52
N ALA A 149 -4.54 -11.10 4.25
CA ALA A 149 -4.67 -9.80 3.58
C ALA A 149 -5.78 -8.94 4.19
N ALA A 150 -6.95 -9.52 4.46
CA ALA A 150 -8.05 -8.83 5.11
C ALA A 150 -7.67 -8.31 6.51
N LYS A 151 -6.92 -9.11 7.28
CA LYS A 151 -6.44 -8.71 8.60
C LYS A 151 -5.39 -7.60 8.53
N ALA A 152 -4.42 -7.72 7.62
CA ALA A 152 -3.33 -6.75 7.50
C ALA A 152 -3.76 -5.41 6.89
N CYS A 153 -4.91 -5.38 6.20
CA CYS A 153 -5.43 -4.20 5.51
C CYS A 153 -6.76 -3.66 6.12
N ALA A 154 -7.05 -4.05 7.36
CA ALA A 154 -8.36 -3.89 7.99
C ALA A 154 -8.88 -2.44 7.98
N GLU A 155 -7.99 -1.46 8.07
CA GLU A 155 -8.32 -0.03 8.18
C GLU A 155 -8.90 0.57 6.89
N SER A 156 -8.67 -0.08 5.75
CA SER A 156 -9.31 0.28 4.46
C SER A 156 -10.39 -0.70 4.03
N ILE A 157 -10.86 -1.56 4.92
CA ILE A 157 -11.99 -2.47 4.68
C ILE A 157 -13.23 -1.91 5.39
N PRO A 158 -14.40 -1.83 4.73
CA PRO A 158 -15.63 -1.40 5.38
C PRO A 158 -15.97 -2.25 6.60
N GLU A 159 -16.43 -1.63 7.68
CA GLU A 159 -16.72 -2.34 8.94
C GLU A 159 -17.79 -3.43 8.77
N ASP A 160 -18.82 -3.17 7.97
CA ASP A 160 -19.87 -4.14 7.65
C ASP A 160 -19.31 -5.37 6.90
N LEU A 161 -18.27 -5.18 6.09
CA LEU A 161 -17.58 -6.26 5.41
C LEU A 161 -16.69 -7.04 6.38
N MET A 162 -15.96 -6.32 7.24
CA MET A 162 -15.09 -6.93 8.25
C MET A 162 -15.88 -7.77 9.25
N GLN A 163 -17.06 -7.31 9.67
CA GLN A 163 -17.98 -8.08 10.53
C GLN A 163 -18.37 -9.45 9.94
N ARG A 164 -18.42 -9.56 8.61
CA ARG A 164 -18.78 -10.80 7.92
C ARG A 164 -17.59 -11.72 7.72
N ILE A 165 -16.38 -11.16 7.61
CA ILE A 165 -15.14 -11.90 7.33
C ILE A 165 -14.46 -12.36 8.63
N ALA A 166 -14.28 -11.43 9.56
CA ALA A 166 -13.51 -11.59 10.79
C ALA A 166 -14.12 -10.71 11.91
N PRO A 167 -15.29 -11.10 12.46
CA PRO A 167 -16.00 -10.31 13.47
C PRO A 167 -15.16 -10.01 14.71
N GLU A 168 -14.16 -10.83 15.03
CA GLU A 168 -13.22 -10.63 16.14
C GLU A 168 -12.28 -9.42 15.96
N LEU A 169 -12.11 -8.95 14.73
CA LEU A 169 -11.32 -7.76 14.41
C LEU A 169 -12.13 -6.46 14.54
N VAL A 170 -13.46 -6.57 14.58
CA VAL A 170 -14.37 -5.44 14.70
C VAL A 170 -14.33 -4.91 16.12
N GLY A 171 -14.03 -3.62 16.28
CA GLY A 171 -13.84 -2.98 17.59
C GLY A 171 -12.40 -2.98 18.11
N GLN A 172 -11.47 -3.74 17.51
CA GLN A 172 -10.04 -3.63 17.80
C GLN A 172 -9.36 -2.50 17.02
N VAL A 173 -10.00 -2.01 15.95
CA VAL A 173 -9.57 -0.89 15.09
C VAL A 173 -9.35 0.42 15.87
N GLY A 174 -9.82 0.51 17.12
CA GLY A 174 -9.60 1.66 18.01
C GLY A 174 -8.88 1.39 19.35
N ALA A 175 -8.52 0.14 19.71
CA ALA A 175 -8.19 -0.20 21.10
C ALA A 175 -6.96 -1.10 21.35
N MET A 176 -6.16 -1.46 20.35
CA MET A 176 -4.92 -2.25 20.56
C MET A 176 -3.65 -1.39 20.39
N PRO A 177 -2.64 -1.50 21.28
CA PRO A 177 -1.31 -0.88 21.13
C PRO A 177 -0.43 -1.61 20.10
N SER A 178 -1.03 -2.25 19.11
CA SER A 178 -0.33 -2.92 18.01
C SER A 178 -1.02 -2.58 16.69
N ARG A 179 -1.27 -1.28 16.46
CA ARG A 179 -1.24 -0.75 15.10
C ARG A 179 0.12 -1.13 14.57
N GLN A 180 0.19 -2.11 13.67
CA GLN A 180 1.44 -2.37 12.95
C GLN A 180 1.64 -1.19 12.01
N HIS A 181 2.04 -0.04 12.57
CA HIS A 181 2.72 0.97 11.79
C HIS A 181 3.96 0.27 11.27
N ILE A 182 3.98 0.08 9.96
CA ILE A 182 5.11 -0.55 9.33
C ILE A 182 6.19 0.50 9.37
N ASN A 183 7.23 0.29 10.17
CA ASN A 183 8.36 1.20 10.23
C ASN A 183 8.96 1.29 8.82
N PRO A 184 8.84 2.42 8.12
CA PRO A 184 9.27 2.52 6.72
C PRO A 184 10.75 2.19 6.55
N THR A 185 11.54 2.50 7.58
CA THR A 185 12.99 2.31 7.62
C THR A 185 13.41 0.87 7.89
N GLU A 186 12.53 -0.03 8.36
CA GLU A 186 12.89 -1.43 8.67
C GLU A 186 12.05 -2.45 7.89
N GLY A 187 10.80 -2.11 7.56
CA GLY A 187 9.88 -3.01 6.86
C GLY A 187 10.08 -3.05 5.35
N TYR A 188 10.51 -1.94 4.74
CA TYR A 188 10.47 -1.74 3.29
C TYR A 188 11.80 -1.46 2.62
N LEU A 189 12.91 -1.53 3.38
CA LEU A 189 14.23 -1.49 2.78
C LEU A 189 14.35 -2.61 1.75
N SER A 190 14.75 -2.26 0.53
CA SER A 190 15.14 -3.25 -0.46
C SER A 190 16.35 -4.06 0.05
N ALA A 191 16.55 -5.27 -0.47
CA ALA A 191 17.72 -6.08 -0.13
C ALA A 191 19.05 -5.32 -0.30
N ALA A 192 19.11 -4.37 -1.25
CA ALA A 192 20.26 -3.50 -1.49
C ALA A 192 20.48 -2.46 -0.38
N GLU A 193 19.42 -1.93 0.23
CA GLU A 193 19.52 -0.97 1.34
C GLU A 193 19.85 -1.67 2.66
N VAL A 194 19.34 -2.89 2.88
CA VAL A 194 19.76 -3.77 3.99
C VAL A 194 21.24 -4.12 3.89
N GLU A 195 21.76 -4.36 2.69
CA GLU A 195 23.18 -4.64 2.46
C GLU A 195 24.06 -3.40 2.72
N ILE A 196 23.60 -2.19 2.33
CA ILE A 196 24.30 -0.92 2.63
C ILE A 196 24.27 -0.60 4.13
N ASP A 197 23.15 -0.85 4.82
CA ASP A 197 23.03 -0.58 6.27
C ASP A 197 23.87 -1.56 7.11
N ASN A 198 23.90 -2.85 6.71
CA ASN A 198 24.82 -3.82 7.28
C ASN A 198 26.30 -3.49 7.01
N SER A 199 26.60 -2.88 5.85
CA SER A 199 27.95 -2.41 5.50
C SER A 199 28.37 -1.14 6.25
N ARG A 200 27.41 -0.39 6.82
CA ARG A 200 27.64 0.85 7.58
C ARG A 200 27.82 0.64 9.08
N ARG A 201 27.86 -0.60 9.57
CA ARG A 201 28.35 -0.91 10.93
C ARG A 201 29.83 -1.35 10.88
N PRO A 202 30.82 -0.43 10.84
CA PRO A 202 32.16 -0.78 11.21
C PRO A 202 32.27 -0.74 12.74
N TYR A 203 32.48 -1.93 13.34
CA TYR A 203 32.87 -2.18 14.73
C TYR A 203 31.79 -2.01 15.82
N GLY A 204 31.35 -3.16 16.33
CA GLY A 204 31.39 -3.43 17.78
C GLY A 204 32.68 -4.17 18.11
#